data_AF-A0A6M0CMU8-F1
#
_entry.id   AF-A0A6M0CMU8-F1
#
_cell.length_a   1.000
_cell.length_b   1.000
_cell.length_c   1.000
_cell.angle_alpha   90.00
_cell.angle_beta   90.00
_cell.angle_gamma   90.00
#
_symmetry.space_group_name_H-M   'P 1'
#
loop_
_entity.id
_entity.type
_entity.pdbx_description
1 polymer ?
#
loop_
_entity_poly.entity_id
_entity_poly.type
_entity_poly.pdbx_seq_one_letter_code
_entity_poly.pdbx_strand_id
1 'polypeptide(L)'
;MKRNKPLLSILLISSLLFFGSCGPIIIAPDPHAPPPPSWFYPARIESVRYVYFPEYVIYYDLSVRQYLYLENNIWIRVNVLPPRFRSINLRRSKFVRIKGHRSSSIKTYHRENYSNSPRSSRTSRTRGRRG
;
A
#
# COMPACT_ATOMS: atom_id res chain seq x y z
N MET A 1 1.11 57.46 -43.63
CA MET A 1 1.65 56.82 -42.41
C MET A 1 0.69 55.69 -41.98
N LYS A 2 0.94 54.44 -42.37
CA LYS A 2 0.07 53.30 -42.02
C LYS A 2 0.32 52.92 -40.56
N ARG A 3 -0.71 53.03 -39.72
CA ARG A 3 -0.67 52.75 -38.27
C ARG A 3 -0.39 51.27 -38.00
N ASN A 4 0.86 50.95 -37.65
CA ASN A 4 1.45 49.62 -37.48
C ASN A 4 1.06 48.95 -36.14
N LYS A 5 -0.25 48.87 -35.88
CA LYS A 5 -0.83 48.20 -34.70
C LYS A 5 -0.44 46.72 -34.52
N PRO A 6 -0.29 45.88 -35.57
CA PRO A 6 0.04 44.46 -35.35
C PRO A 6 1.47 44.24 -34.86
N LEU A 7 2.42 45.13 -35.21
CA LEU A 7 3.81 45.06 -34.74
C LEU A 7 3.92 45.29 -33.23
N LEU A 8 3.19 46.27 -32.70
CA LEU A 8 3.14 46.54 -31.26
C LEU A 8 2.55 45.35 -30.48
N SER A 9 1.52 44.71 -31.05
CA SER A 9 0.87 43.56 -30.41
C SER A 9 1.78 42.33 -30.37
N ILE A 10 2.56 42.08 -31.42
CA ILE A 10 3.53 40.97 -31.45
C ILE A 10 4.62 41.19 -30.40
N LEU A 11 5.08 42.43 -30.23
CA LEU A 11 6.13 42.78 -29.27
C LEU A 11 5.64 42.60 -27.82
N LEU A 12 4.39 42.95 -27.53
CA LEU A 12 3.75 42.71 -26.24
C LEU A 12 3.55 41.22 -25.93
N ILE A 13 3.11 40.42 -26.91
CA ILE A 13 2.93 38.97 -26.76
C ILE A 13 4.29 38.29 -26.55
N SER A 14 5.32 38.69 -27.30
CA SER A 14 6.68 38.18 -27.12
C SER A 14 7.21 38.44 -25.72
N SER A 15 7.03 39.65 -25.19
CA SER A 15 7.46 40.01 -23.82
C SER A 15 6.76 39.13 -22.77
N LEU A 16 5.46 38.91 -22.91
CA LEU A 16 4.67 38.11 -21.97
C LEU A 16 5.13 36.64 -21.90
N LEU A 17 5.62 36.08 -23.01
CA LEU A 17 6.11 34.70 -23.07
C LEU A 17 7.47 34.51 -22.37
N PHE A 18 8.31 35.55 -22.27
CA PHE A 18 9.63 35.45 -21.63
C PHE A 18 9.58 35.41 -20.09
N PHE A 19 8.56 36.01 -19.46
CA PHE A 19 8.45 36.04 -17.99
C PHE A 19 7.97 34.72 -17.37
N GLY A 20 7.47 33.77 -18.15
CA GLY A 20 6.93 32.49 -17.66
C GLY A 20 7.95 31.37 -17.42
N SER A 21 9.25 31.62 -17.63
CA SER A 21 10.28 30.55 -17.68
C SER A 21 10.86 30.11 -16.32
N CYS A 22 10.30 30.52 -15.18
CA CYS A 22 10.74 30.03 -13.87
C CYS A 22 9.99 28.73 -13.50
N GLY A 23 10.57 27.59 -13.85
CA GLY A 23 10.12 26.27 -13.35
C GLY A 23 10.56 26.00 -11.90
N PRO A 24 9.92 25.05 -11.20
CA PRO A 24 10.34 24.67 -9.86
C PRO A 24 11.70 23.97 -9.87
N ILE A 25 12.62 24.37 -8.98
CA ILE A 25 13.89 23.68 -8.75
C ILE A 25 13.65 22.55 -7.75
N ILE A 26 14.05 21.33 -8.10
CA ILE A 26 14.04 20.18 -7.19
C ILE A 26 15.47 20.00 -6.67
N ILE A 27 15.67 20.19 -5.35
CA ILE A 27 16.95 19.94 -4.69
C ILE A 27 16.90 18.54 -4.08
N ALA A 28 17.73 17.63 -4.57
CA ALA A 28 17.89 16.32 -3.97
C ALA A 28 18.73 16.44 -2.67
N PRO A 29 18.37 15.74 -1.58
CA PRO A 29 19.21 15.70 -0.38
C PRO A 29 20.59 15.08 -0.65
N ASP A 30 21.63 15.59 0.02
CA ASP A 30 22.98 15.02 -0.01
C ASP A 30 22.95 13.57 0.54
N PRO A 31 23.43 12.56 -0.23
CA PRO A 31 23.48 11.17 0.22
C PRO A 31 24.41 10.91 1.41
N HIS A 32 25.33 11.83 1.73
CA HIS A 32 26.26 11.72 2.86
C HIS A 32 25.80 12.50 4.10
N ALA A 33 24.69 13.23 4.03
CA ALA A 33 24.16 13.94 5.18
C ALA A 33 23.65 12.99 6.27
N PRO A 34 23.80 13.34 7.56
CA PRO A 34 23.22 12.56 8.64
C PRO A 34 21.69 12.51 8.48
N PRO A 35 21.05 11.38 8.84
CA PRO A 35 19.62 11.26 8.72
C PRO A 35 18.91 12.31 9.58
N PRO A 36 17.79 12.87 9.11
CA PRO A 36 17.03 13.86 9.85
C PRO A 36 16.59 13.29 11.21
N PRO A 37 16.52 14.13 12.26
CA PRO A 37 16.20 13.67 13.60
C PRO A 37 14.79 13.05 13.66
N SER A 38 14.56 12.15 14.62
CA SER A 38 13.33 11.35 14.71
C SER A 38 12.03 12.15 14.86
N TRP A 39 12.12 13.41 15.31
CA TRP A 39 11.00 14.35 15.38
C TRP A 39 10.73 15.08 14.06
N PHE A 40 11.72 15.19 13.17
CA PHE A 40 11.61 15.91 11.90
C PHE A 40 10.69 15.20 10.90
N TYR A 41 10.61 13.87 11.02
CA TYR A 41 9.54 13.07 10.43
C TYR A 41 8.59 12.64 11.55
N PRO A 42 7.41 13.28 11.72
CA PRO A 42 6.46 12.87 12.75
C PRO A 42 6.10 11.40 12.52
N ALA A 43 6.47 10.56 13.50
CA ALA A 43 6.22 9.12 13.59
C ALA A 43 6.36 8.37 12.26
N ARG A 44 7.54 7.77 12.01
CA ARG A 44 7.82 6.70 11.04
C ARG A 44 6.57 6.32 10.25
N ILE A 45 6.44 6.79 9.00
CA ILE A 45 5.33 6.44 8.11
C ILE A 45 5.04 4.95 8.30
N GLU A 46 3.94 4.64 9.01
CA GLU A 46 3.64 3.27 9.37
C GLU A 46 3.15 2.58 8.10
N SER A 47 4.09 2.01 7.36
CA SER A 47 3.79 1.31 6.12
C SER A 47 2.87 0.14 6.46
N VAL A 48 1.63 0.24 6.00
CA VAL A 48 0.69 -0.89 6.04
C VAL A 48 1.19 -1.88 5.00
N ARG A 49 1.67 -3.04 5.47
CA ARG A 49 2.11 -4.11 4.56
C ARG A 49 0.97 -5.08 4.22
N TYR A 50 0.14 -5.39 5.21
CA TYR A 50 -0.92 -6.37 5.05
C TYR A 50 -2.29 -5.80 5.38
N VAL A 51 -3.30 -6.19 4.59
CA VAL A 51 -4.72 -6.04 4.92
C VAL A 51 -5.23 -7.41 5.33
N TYR A 52 -5.74 -7.54 6.55
CA TYR A 52 -6.26 -8.79 7.09
C TYR A 52 -7.78 -8.80 7.12
N PHE A 53 -8.37 -9.87 6.60
CA PHE A 53 -9.81 -10.15 6.57
C PHE A 53 -10.11 -11.25 7.61
N PRO A 54 -10.46 -10.88 8.86
CA PRO A 54 -10.63 -11.84 9.96
C PRO A 54 -11.78 -12.81 9.77
N GLU A 55 -12.75 -12.47 8.92
CA GLU A 55 -13.90 -13.35 8.64
C GLU A 55 -13.52 -14.59 7.84
N TYR A 56 -12.51 -14.46 6.99
CA TYR A 56 -12.09 -15.52 6.07
C TYR A 56 -10.66 -16.01 6.35
N VAL A 57 -9.98 -15.40 7.31
CA VAL A 57 -8.57 -15.68 7.65
C VAL A 57 -7.67 -15.51 6.41
N ILE A 58 -7.90 -14.40 5.69
CA ILE A 58 -7.18 -14.03 4.47
C ILE A 58 -6.38 -12.76 4.74
N TYR A 59 -5.14 -12.74 4.29
CA TYR A 59 -4.30 -11.56 4.22
C TYR A 59 -4.14 -11.16 2.75
N TYR A 60 -4.03 -9.87 2.51
CA TYR A 60 -3.59 -9.31 1.23
C TYR A 60 -2.31 -8.52 1.48
N ASP A 61 -1.22 -8.92 0.82
CA ASP A 61 0.07 -8.24 0.88
C ASP A 61 0.07 -7.11 -0.15
N LEU A 62 0.15 -5.87 0.34
CA LEU A 62 0.15 -4.67 -0.49
C LEU A 62 1.46 -4.48 -1.26
N SER A 63 2.57 -5.02 -0.76
CA SER A 63 3.90 -4.87 -1.37
C SER A 63 4.04 -5.73 -2.62
N VAL A 64 3.62 -6.99 -2.56
CA VAL A 64 3.71 -7.93 -3.69
C VAL A 64 2.39 -8.17 -4.42
N ARG A 65 1.27 -7.61 -3.92
CA ARG A 65 -0.08 -7.73 -4.48
C ARG A 65 -0.58 -9.19 -4.55
N GLN A 66 -0.35 -9.94 -3.48
CA GLN A 66 -0.73 -11.35 -3.38
C GLN A 66 -1.60 -11.61 -2.17
N TYR A 67 -2.48 -12.60 -2.27
CA TYR A 67 -3.25 -13.11 -1.16
C TYR A 67 -2.45 -14.16 -0.40
N LEU A 68 -2.62 -14.20 0.92
CA LEU A 68 -2.19 -15.29 1.76
C LEU A 68 -3.40 -15.79 2.53
N TYR A 69 -3.73 -17.06 2.39
CA TYR A 69 -4.84 -17.67 3.14
C TYR A 69 -4.32 -18.88 3.90
N LEU A 70 -5.04 -19.21 4.98
CA LEU A 70 -4.74 -20.40 5.76
C LEU A 70 -5.53 -21.58 5.21
N GLU A 71 -4.84 -22.65 4.85
CA GLU A 71 -5.44 -23.92 4.46
C GLU A 71 -4.68 -25.05 5.13
N ASN A 72 -5.39 -25.91 5.86
CA ASN A 72 -4.80 -27.04 6.57
C ASN A 72 -3.61 -26.62 7.47
N ASN A 73 -3.72 -25.47 8.13
CA ASN A 73 -2.67 -24.89 8.99
C ASN A 73 -1.39 -24.45 8.25
N ILE A 74 -1.43 -24.40 6.92
CA ILE A 74 -0.36 -23.93 6.04
C ILE A 74 -0.80 -22.60 5.43
N TRP A 75 0.09 -21.62 5.46
CA TRP A 75 -0.12 -20.35 4.78
C TRP A 75 0.25 -20.51 3.32
N ILE A 76 -0.73 -20.34 2.44
CA ILE A 76 -0.54 -20.47 0.99
C ILE A 76 -0.66 -19.08 0.38
N ARG A 77 0.31 -18.73 -0.46
CA ARG A 77 0.40 -17.44 -1.14
C ARG A 77 0.01 -17.59 -2.61
N VAL A 78 -0.92 -16.77 -3.08
CA VAL A 78 -1.48 -16.84 -4.43
C VAL A 78 -1.75 -15.46 -5.01
N ASN A 79 -1.68 -15.33 -6.33
CA ASN A 79 -2.07 -14.09 -7.02
C ASN A 79 -3.59 -13.90 -7.03
N VAL A 80 -4.33 -15.00 -7.15
CA VAL A 80 -5.80 -15.02 -7.22
C VAL A 80 -6.31 -16.06 -6.22
N LEU A 81 -7.35 -15.70 -5.47
CA LEU A 81 -7.95 -16.61 -4.51
C LEU A 81 -8.58 -17.83 -5.21
N PRO A 82 -8.46 -19.04 -4.62
CA PRO A 82 -9.10 -20.23 -5.15
C PRO A 82 -10.63 -20.09 -5.29
N PRO A 83 -11.28 -20.87 -6.18
CA PRO A 83 -12.72 -20.75 -6.47
C PRO A 83 -13.64 -20.82 -5.26
N ARG A 84 -13.24 -21.50 -4.18
CA ARG A 84 -14.00 -21.56 -2.91
C ARG A 84 -14.24 -20.20 -2.26
N PHE A 85 -13.42 -19.20 -2.56
CA PHE A 85 -13.59 -17.83 -2.05
C PHE A 85 -14.30 -16.90 -3.05
N ARG A 86 -14.74 -17.41 -4.21
CA ARG A 86 -15.31 -16.58 -5.29
C ARG A 86 -16.63 -15.90 -4.90
N SER A 87 -17.39 -16.48 -3.98
CA SER A 87 -18.65 -15.91 -3.48
C SER A 87 -18.44 -14.77 -2.48
N ILE A 88 -17.20 -14.54 -2.02
CA ILE A 88 -16.90 -13.55 -0.98
C ILE A 88 -16.60 -12.20 -1.63
N ASN A 89 -17.19 -11.15 -1.08
CA ASN A 89 -16.94 -9.78 -1.50
C ASN A 89 -15.98 -9.06 -0.54
N LEU A 90 -14.68 -9.26 -0.72
CA LEU A 90 -13.64 -8.64 0.13
C LEU A 90 -13.73 -7.10 0.19
N ARG A 91 -14.28 -6.45 -0.84
CA ARG A 91 -14.45 -4.99 -0.87
C ARG A 91 -15.46 -4.49 0.16
N ARG A 92 -16.46 -5.31 0.49
CA ARG A 92 -17.50 -5.00 1.48
C ARG A 92 -17.24 -5.63 2.85
N SER A 93 -16.23 -6.48 2.96
CA SER A 93 -15.91 -7.19 4.20
C SER A 93 -15.17 -6.31 5.19
N LYS A 94 -15.33 -6.60 6.48
CA LYS A 94 -14.53 -5.98 7.54
C LYS A 94 -13.05 -6.37 7.36
N PHE A 95 -12.16 -5.40 7.46
CA PHE A 95 -10.72 -5.61 7.36
C PHE A 95 -9.94 -4.85 8.45
N VAL A 96 -8.73 -5.32 8.72
CA VAL A 96 -7.77 -4.72 9.65
C VAL A 96 -6.49 -4.41 8.89
N ARG A 97 -5.99 -3.18 9.03
CA ARG A 97 -4.70 -2.78 8.45
C ARG A 97 -3.59 -3.11 9.43
N ILE A 98 -2.61 -3.89 8.99
CA ILE A 98 -1.48 -4.30 9.82
C ILE A 98 -0.34 -3.33 9.60
N LYS A 99 -0.13 -2.47 10.60
CA LYS A 99 0.90 -1.44 10.64
C LYS A 99 2.17 -1.96 11.31
N GLY A 100 3.34 -1.44 10.91
CA GLY A 100 4.60 -1.69 11.61
C GLY A 100 5.13 -3.13 11.58
N HIS A 101 4.47 -4.05 10.87
CA HIS A 101 4.91 -5.45 10.81
C HIS A 101 6.13 -5.59 9.89
N ARG A 102 7.31 -5.66 10.52
CA ARG A 102 8.61 -5.83 9.85
C ARG A 102 9.08 -7.28 9.76
N SER A 103 8.50 -8.17 10.55
CA SER A 103 8.89 -9.58 10.54
C SER A 103 8.54 -10.23 9.19
N SER A 104 9.37 -11.18 8.77
CA SER A 104 9.20 -11.91 7.51
C SER A 104 8.00 -12.85 7.55
N SER A 105 7.54 -13.26 8.75
CA SER A 105 6.57 -14.34 8.90
C SER A 105 5.22 -13.86 9.41
N ILE A 106 4.26 -13.73 8.48
CA ILE A 106 2.85 -13.48 8.81
C ILE A 106 2.25 -14.57 9.70
N LYS A 107 2.78 -15.79 9.63
CA LYS A 107 2.35 -16.93 10.46
C LYS A 107 2.54 -16.65 11.94
N THR A 108 3.68 -16.07 12.31
CA THR A 108 4.00 -15.73 13.70
C THR A 108 3.08 -14.63 14.19
N TYR A 109 2.92 -13.56 13.40
CA TYR A 109 1.99 -12.48 13.72
C TYR A 109 0.56 -12.96 13.89
N HIS A 110 0.07 -13.81 12.98
CA HIS A 110 -1.28 -14.35 13.08
C HIS A 110 -1.46 -15.17 14.36
N ARG A 111 -0.48 -16.01 14.71
CA ARG A 111 -0.55 -16.82 15.93
C ARG A 111 -0.59 -15.93 17.17
N GLU A 112 0.27 -14.92 17.27
CA GLU A 112 0.32 -14.04 18.45
C GLU A 112 -0.94 -13.20 18.62
N ASN A 113 -1.56 -12.76 17.52
CA ASN A 113 -2.69 -11.83 17.56
C ASN A 113 -4.06 -12.49 17.42
N TYR A 114 -4.13 -13.70 16.85
CA TYR A 114 -5.38 -14.33 16.43
C TYR A 114 -5.47 -15.85 16.68
N SER A 115 -4.51 -16.49 17.38
CA SER A 115 -4.56 -17.95 17.65
C SER A 115 -5.84 -18.41 18.35
N ASN A 116 -6.41 -17.56 19.20
CA ASN A 116 -7.57 -17.90 20.02
C ASN A 116 -8.91 -17.60 19.31
N SER A 117 -8.87 -17.15 18.04
CA SER A 117 -10.08 -16.86 17.29
C SER A 117 -10.81 -18.17 16.89
N PRO A 118 -12.14 -18.29 17.12
CA PRO A 118 -12.93 -19.45 16.71
C PRO A 118 -12.79 -19.81 15.22
N ARG A 119 -12.52 -18.81 14.38
CA ARG A 119 -12.33 -19.00 12.93
C ARG A 119 -10.95 -19.58 12.59
N SER A 120 -9.91 -19.18 13.33
CA SER A 120 -8.57 -19.77 13.19
C SER A 120 -8.59 -21.24 13.59
N SER A 121 -9.25 -21.57 14.71
CA SER A 121 -9.40 -22.96 15.18
C SER A 121 -10.29 -23.83 14.27
N ARG A 122 -11.30 -23.25 13.60
CA ARG A 122 -12.09 -23.99 12.60
C ARG A 122 -11.26 -24.34 11.36
N THR A 123 -10.40 -23.42 10.91
CA THR A 123 -9.52 -23.64 9.77
C THR A 123 -8.46 -24.71 10.06
N SER A 124 -7.99 -24.81 11.30
CA SER A 124 -7.05 -25.87 11.72
C SER A 124 -7.72 -27.24 11.89
N ARG A 125 -8.98 -27.29 12.37
CA ARG A 125 -9.74 -28.54 12.60
C ARG A 125 -10.13 -29.31 11.34
N THR A 126 -10.25 -28.66 10.18
CA THR A 126 -10.53 -29.36 8.91
C THR A 126 -9.51 -30.45 8.57
N ARG A 127 -8.30 -30.39 9.17
CA ARG A 127 -7.27 -31.44 9.13
C ARG A 127 -7.72 -32.80 9.71
N GLY A 128 -8.53 -32.81 10.76
CA GLY A 128 -8.85 -34.03 11.52
C GLY A 128 -9.98 -34.88 10.94
N ARG A 129 -10.70 -34.38 9.92
CA ARG A 129 -11.90 -35.02 9.37
C ARG A 129 -11.72 -35.64 7.99
N ARG A 130 -10.53 -35.50 7.39
CA ARG A 130 -10.20 -36.02 6.04
C ARG A 130 -9.00 -37.00 6.07
N GLY A 131 -8.73 -37.60 7.23
CA GLY A 131 -7.77 -38.68 7.39
C GLY A 131 -8.50 -40.00 7.53
#